data_AF-A0A950JJ12-F1
#
_entry.id   AF-A0A950JJ12-F1
#
_cell.length_a   1.000
_cell.length_b   1.000
_cell.length_c   1.000
_cell.angle_alpha   90.00
_cell.angle_beta   90.00
_cell.angle_gamma   90.00
#
_symmetry.space_group_name_H-M   'P 1'
#
loop_
_entity.id
_entity.type
_entity.pdbx_description
1 polymer ?
#
loop_
_entity_poly.entity_id
_entity_poly.type
_entity_poly.pdbx_seq_one_letter_code
_entity_poly.pdbx_strand_id
1 'polypeptide(L)'
;VGSYIFMDADYGRNQPAPPFRQALFVLSSVMSAARPGVAVIDAGHKAVAVDSGLPLIWNHPGATYVGASDEHGTLALEAGSEPMRLNDRVWLAPGHCDPTVDRYDWYVGVRGKRVECLWPVAARGAMA
;
A
#
# COMPACT_ATOMS: atom_id res chain seq x y z
N VAL A 1 2.35 8.77 20.48
CA VAL A 1 1.40 8.72 19.34
C VAL A 1 2.08 9.34 18.14
N GLY A 2 2.19 8.62 17.02
CA GLY A 2 2.91 9.07 15.82
C GLY A 2 2.15 8.79 14.51
N SER A 3 1.64 7.56 14.36
CA SER A 3 0.95 7.06 13.16
C SER A 3 -0.26 7.89 12.71
N TYR A 4 -0.84 8.73 13.57
CA TYR A 4 -2.02 9.57 13.28
C TYR A 4 -1.86 10.52 12.07
N ILE A 5 -0.62 10.91 11.72
CA ILE A 5 -0.33 11.74 10.55
C ILE A 5 -0.51 10.99 9.22
N PHE A 6 -0.42 9.65 9.25
CA PHE A 6 -0.44 8.78 8.08
C PHE A 6 -1.69 7.90 8.01
N MET A 7 -2.04 7.31 9.16
CA MET A 7 -2.92 6.16 9.28
C MET A 7 -2.39 4.93 8.52
N ASP A 8 -2.96 3.78 8.87
CA ASP A 8 -2.76 2.51 8.19
C ASP A 8 -4.04 1.66 8.29
N ALA A 9 -4.04 0.51 7.63
CA ALA A 9 -5.18 -0.37 7.61
C ALA A 9 -5.51 -0.95 9.00
N ASP A 10 -4.54 -1.08 9.91
CA ASP A 10 -4.79 -1.58 11.26
C ASP A 10 -5.51 -0.56 12.12
N TYR A 11 -5.01 0.68 12.18
CA TYR A 11 -5.72 1.77 12.83
C TYR A 11 -7.11 2.02 12.21
N GLY A 12 -7.25 1.83 10.90
CA GLY A 12 -8.52 1.96 10.18
C GLY A 12 -9.60 0.96 10.61
N ARG A 13 -9.24 -0.13 11.29
CA ARG A 13 -10.19 -1.14 11.83
C ARG A 13 -10.72 -0.82 13.23
N ASN A 14 -10.15 0.18 13.91
CA ASN A 14 -10.57 0.53 15.26
C ASN A 14 -12.03 1.00 15.35
N GLN A 15 -12.67 0.71 16.48
CA GLN A 15 -14.01 1.19 16.80
C GLN A 15 -14.01 1.90 18.17
N PRO A 16 -14.40 3.20 18.23
CA PRO A 16 -14.80 4.05 17.11
C PRO A 16 -13.64 4.34 16.15
N ALA A 17 -13.97 4.64 14.89
CA ALA A 17 -12.98 4.99 13.89
C ALA A 17 -12.18 6.23 14.31
N PRO A 18 -10.84 6.25 14.17
CA PRO A 18 -10.04 7.42 14.49
C PRO A 18 -10.41 8.62 13.59
N PRO A 19 -10.33 9.87 14.09
CA PRO A 19 -10.73 11.06 13.36
C PRO A 19 -9.68 11.55 12.34
N PHE A 20 -8.90 10.64 11.76
CA PHE A 20 -7.77 10.94 10.88
C PHE A 20 -7.97 10.26 9.52
N ARG A 21 -7.36 10.82 8.47
CA ARG A 21 -7.51 10.33 7.09
C ARG A 21 -6.26 9.54 6.67
N GLN A 22 -6.44 8.55 5.80
CA GLN A 22 -5.32 7.86 5.15
C GLN A 22 -4.52 8.83 4.29
N ALA A 23 -3.23 8.95 4.58
CA ALA A 23 -2.29 9.82 3.88
C ALA A 23 -1.01 9.09 3.43
N LEU A 24 -0.73 7.89 3.95
CA LEU A 24 0.40 7.05 3.51
C LEU A 24 -0.07 5.98 2.55
N PHE A 25 0.65 5.82 1.44
CA PHE A 25 0.42 4.78 0.46
C PHE A 25 1.74 4.26 -0.12
N VAL A 26 1.75 3.00 -0.52
CA VAL A 26 2.75 2.45 -1.44
C VAL A 26 2.14 2.40 -2.83
N LEU A 27 2.80 3.04 -3.80
CA LEU A 27 2.40 2.98 -5.20
C LEU A 27 3.04 1.77 -5.87
N SER A 28 2.22 0.96 -6.54
CA SER A 28 2.64 -0.25 -7.22
C SER A 28 2.05 -0.31 -8.65
N SER A 29 2.60 -1.17 -9.49
CA SER A 29 2.15 -1.41 -10.85
C SER A 29 1.70 -2.86 -11.02
N VAL A 30 0.61 -3.07 -11.74
CA VAL A 30 0.25 -4.41 -12.22
C VAL A 30 1.30 -4.88 -13.22
N MET A 31 1.97 -5.98 -12.90
CA MET A 31 3.00 -6.59 -13.73
C MET A 31 2.53 -7.87 -14.42
N SER A 32 1.40 -8.45 -13.99
CA SER A 32 0.71 -9.54 -14.68
C SER A 32 -0.79 -9.52 -14.42
N ALA A 33 -1.58 -9.74 -15.47
CA ALA A 33 -3.03 -9.94 -15.42
C ALA A 33 -3.41 -11.16 -16.30
N ALA A 34 -2.60 -12.21 -16.25
CA ALA A 34 -2.68 -13.34 -17.17
C ALA A 34 -3.89 -14.27 -16.95
N ARG A 35 -4.55 -14.19 -15.78
CA ARG A 35 -5.67 -15.06 -15.40
C ARG A 35 -6.87 -14.21 -14.98
N PRO A 36 -8.10 -14.52 -15.44
CA PRO A 36 -9.30 -13.85 -14.95
C PRO A 36 -9.40 -13.93 -13.42
N GLY A 37 -9.77 -12.82 -12.79
CA GLY A 37 -9.94 -12.73 -11.33
C GLY A 37 -8.64 -12.59 -10.54
N VAL A 38 -7.46 -12.58 -11.18
CA VAL A 38 -6.16 -12.47 -10.49
C VAL A 38 -5.25 -11.47 -11.19
N ALA A 39 -4.65 -10.58 -10.41
CA ALA A 39 -3.56 -9.72 -10.86
C ALA A 39 -2.35 -9.88 -9.95
N VAL A 40 -1.15 -9.62 -10.48
CA VAL A 40 0.10 -9.57 -9.73
C VAL A 40 0.68 -8.17 -9.86
N ILE A 41 1.11 -7.61 -8.75
CA ILE A 41 1.72 -6.28 -8.66
C ILE A 41 3.18 -6.36 -8.19
N ASP A 42 3.96 -5.31 -8.47
CA ASP A 42 5.39 -5.19 -8.14
C ASP A 42 5.70 -4.79 -6.67
N ALA A 43 4.76 -5.04 -5.75
CA ALA A 43 4.90 -4.73 -4.33
C ALA A 43 4.59 -5.95 -3.45
N GLY A 44 5.64 -6.60 -2.95
CA GLY A 44 5.57 -7.71 -1.98
C GLY A 44 6.10 -7.34 -0.58
N HIS A 45 6.65 -8.32 0.14
CA HIS A 45 7.23 -8.20 1.49
C HIS A 45 8.46 -7.29 1.58
N LYS A 46 9.05 -6.86 0.47
CA LYS A 46 10.10 -5.82 0.48
C LYS A 46 9.51 -4.41 0.35
N ALA A 47 8.25 -4.30 -0.08
CA ALA A 47 7.54 -3.03 -0.24
C ALA A 47 6.61 -2.72 0.94
N VAL A 48 5.77 -3.67 1.37
CA VAL A 48 4.75 -3.47 2.43
C VAL A 48 4.91 -4.44 3.60
N ALA A 49 4.87 -3.92 4.81
CA ALA A 49 4.90 -4.76 6.01
C ALA A 49 3.54 -5.45 6.18
N VAL A 50 3.56 -6.70 6.65
CA VAL A 50 2.38 -7.58 6.78
C VAL A 50 2.20 -8.11 8.21
N ASP A 51 2.99 -7.60 9.15
CA ASP A 51 2.97 -7.95 10.58
C ASP A 51 1.61 -7.62 11.24
N SER A 52 0.94 -6.55 10.80
CA SER A 52 -0.41 -6.17 11.25
C SER A 52 -1.48 -6.36 10.16
N GLY A 53 -1.33 -7.42 9.35
CA GLY A 53 -2.25 -7.77 8.28
C GLY A 53 -1.86 -7.19 6.91
N LEU A 54 -2.60 -7.61 5.89
CA LEU A 54 -2.34 -7.26 4.49
C LEU A 54 -2.74 -5.80 4.18
N PRO A 55 -2.08 -5.15 3.21
CA PRO A 55 -2.48 -3.82 2.77
C PRO A 55 -3.87 -3.81 2.13
N LEU A 56 -4.55 -2.67 2.16
CA LEU A 56 -5.81 -2.46 1.45
C LEU A 56 -5.58 -1.82 0.09
N ILE A 57 -6.40 -2.19 -0.89
CA ILE A 57 -6.37 -1.59 -2.23
C ILE A 57 -7.23 -0.33 -2.23
N TRP A 58 -6.62 0.83 -2.48
CA TRP A 58 -7.28 2.12 -2.30
C TRP A 58 -8.08 2.58 -3.52
N ASN A 59 -7.56 2.35 -4.73
CA ASN A 59 -8.07 2.96 -5.96
C ASN A 59 -8.71 1.94 -6.93
N HIS A 60 -9.00 0.72 -6.47
CA HIS A 60 -9.62 -0.31 -7.28
C HIS A 60 -10.64 -1.11 -6.46
N PRO A 61 -11.89 -0.64 -6.38
CA PRO A 61 -12.97 -1.38 -5.71
C PRO A 61 -13.10 -2.81 -6.25
N GLY A 62 -13.37 -3.76 -5.36
CA GLY A 62 -13.44 -5.19 -5.69
C GLY A 62 -12.09 -5.89 -5.86
N ALA A 63 -10.96 -5.18 -5.69
CA ALA A 63 -9.65 -5.82 -5.60
C ALA A 63 -9.23 -6.01 -4.13
N THR A 64 -8.73 -7.20 -3.80
CA THR A 64 -8.21 -7.54 -2.47
C THR A 64 -6.79 -8.04 -2.58
N TYR A 65 -5.89 -7.51 -1.75
CA TYR A 65 -4.54 -8.07 -1.60
C TYR A 65 -4.61 -9.37 -0.81
N VAL A 66 -4.22 -10.49 -1.41
CA VAL A 66 -4.40 -11.84 -0.82
C VAL A 66 -3.10 -12.54 -0.45
N GLY A 67 -1.96 -12.04 -0.90
CA GLY A 67 -0.67 -12.63 -0.53
C GLY A 67 0.52 -11.86 -1.08
N ALA A 68 1.66 -12.03 -0.44
CA ALA A 68 2.93 -11.39 -0.80
C ALA A 68 4.03 -12.44 -0.90
N SER A 69 4.84 -12.37 -1.96
CA SER A 69 6.21 -12.89 -1.99
C SER A 69 7.18 -11.74 -1.69
N ASP A 70 8.49 -11.93 -1.88
CA ASP A 70 9.49 -10.89 -1.66
C ASP A 70 9.18 -9.61 -2.47
N GLU A 71 9.08 -9.72 -3.79
CA GLU A 71 8.87 -8.58 -4.70
C GLU A 71 7.44 -8.48 -5.25
N HIS A 72 6.60 -9.49 -5.08
CA HIS A 72 5.30 -9.53 -5.75
C HIS A 72 4.13 -9.60 -4.78
N GLY A 73 3.08 -8.85 -5.10
CA GLY A 73 1.77 -8.93 -4.44
C GLY A 73 0.75 -9.60 -5.34
N THR A 74 -0.05 -10.52 -4.78
CA THR A 74 -1.17 -11.15 -5.48
C THR A 74 -2.47 -10.46 -5.10
N LEU A 75 -3.24 -10.05 -6.10
CA LEU A 75 -4.56 -9.47 -5.95
C LEU A 75 -5.62 -10.45 -6.45
N ALA A 76 -6.67 -10.65 -5.65
CA ALA A 76 -7.90 -11.28 -6.09
C ALA A 76 -8.91 -10.20 -6.48
N LEU A 77 -9.57 -10.39 -7.62
CA LEU A 77 -10.61 -9.49 -8.12
C LEU A 77 -11.98 -10.17 -7.98
N GLU A 78 -12.91 -9.47 -7.35
CA GLU A 78 -14.31 -9.90 -7.22
C GLU A 78 -14.95 -10.09 -8.60
N ALA A 79 -15.88 -11.05 -8.70
CA ALA A 79 -16.62 -11.29 -9.93
C ALA A 79 -17.40 -10.03 -10.35
N GLY A 80 -17.21 -9.57 -11.58
CA GLY A 80 -17.86 -8.37 -12.11
C GLY A 80 -17.16 -7.05 -11.78
N SER A 81 -16.05 -7.07 -11.04
CA SER A 81 -15.18 -5.88 -10.89
C SER A 81 -14.48 -5.53 -12.20
N GLU A 82 -14.06 -4.26 -12.32
CA GLU A 82 -13.25 -3.79 -13.45
C GLU A 82 -11.98 -4.67 -13.58
N PRO A 83 -11.62 -5.13 -14.78
CA PRO A 83 -10.41 -5.92 -14.95
C PRO A 83 -9.16 -5.02 -14.88
N MET A 84 -8.18 -5.44 -14.09
CA MET A 84 -6.85 -4.82 -14.09
C MET A 84 -6.06 -5.17 -15.36
N ARG A 85 -5.28 -4.21 -15.86
CA ARG A 85 -4.43 -4.35 -17.04
C ARG A 85 -2.97 -4.17 -16.66
N LEU A 86 -2.09 -4.70 -17.51
CA LEU A 86 -0.65 -4.48 -17.38
C LEU A 86 -0.34 -2.98 -17.27
N ASN A 87 0.49 -2.61 -16.31
CA ASN A 87 0.90 -1.24 -15.95
C ASN A 87 -0.15 -0.37 -15.26
N ASP A 88 -1.35 -0.89 -14.94
CA ASP A 88 -2.28 -0.15 -14.10
C ASP A 88 -1.63 0.16 -12.74
N ARG A 89 -1.92 1.36 -12.22
CA ARG A 89 -1.37 1.84 -10.95
C ARG A 89 -2.28 1.47 -9.80
N VAL A 90 -1.69 0.87 -8.77
CA VAL A 90 -2.37 0.41 -7.56
C VAL A 90 -1.81 1.14 -6.36
N TRP A 91 -2.69 1.77 -5.59
CA TRP A 91 -2.34 2.47 -4.35
C TRP A 91 -2.66 1.54 -3.18
N LEU A 92 -1.63 1.16 -2.42
CA LEU A 92 -1.74 0.28 -1.26
C LEU A 92 -1.75 1.12 0.02
N ALA A 93 -2.80 1.03 0.83
CA ALA A 93 -2.75 1.50 2.21
C ALA A 93 -2.10 0.39 3.05
N PRO A 94 -0.93 0.64 3.68
CA PRO A 94 -0.19 -0.42 4.37
C PRO A 94 -0.95 -1.00 5.56
N GLY A 95 -0.62 -2.24 5.94
CA GLY A 95 -1.13 -2.85 7.18
C GLY A 95 -0.69 -2.07 8.42
N HIS A 96 0.58 -1.69 8.45
CA HIS A 96 1.24 -0.97 9.55
C HIS A 96 2.20 0.08 8.95
N CYS A 97 2.09 1.35 9.37
CA CYS A 97 2.87 2.41 8.73
C CYS A 97 4.37 2.36 9.04
N ASP A 98 4.77 2.20 10.30
CA ASP A 98 6.16 2.33 10.77
C ASP A 98 7.12 1.31 10.11
N PRO A 99 6.87 -0.01 10.14
CA PRO A 99 7.73 -0.99 9.47
C PRO A 99 7.63 -0.94 7.94
N THR A 100 6.60 -0.31 7.39
CA THR A 100 6.53 -0.04 5.94
C THR A 100 7.45 1.11 5.58
N VAL A 101 7.40 2.21 6.32
CA VAL A 101 8.26 3.39 6.12
C VAL A 101 9.74 3.04 6.17
N ASP A 102 10.16 2.16 7.09
CA ASP A 102 11.56 1.77 7.26
C ASP A 102 12.19 1.06 6.03
N ARG A 103 11.37 0.71 5.04
CA ARG A 103 11.80 0.07 3.78
C ARG A 103 12.15 1.07 2.69
N TYR A 104 11.82 2.35 2.89
CA TYR A 104 11.97 3.40 1.88
C TYR A 104 12.94 4.47 2.36
N ASP A 105 13.82 4.92 1.46
CA ASP A 105 14.72 6.04 1.74
C ASP A 105 14.04 7.42 1.61
N TRP A 106 12.88 7.48 0.92
CA TRP A 106 12.19 8.73 0.60
C TRP A 106 10.68 8.59 0.71
N TYR A 107 10.04 9.66 1.18
CA TYR A 107 8.64 9.94 0.92
C TYR A 107 8.50 10.72 -0.39
N VAL A 108 7.50 10.35 -1.18
CA VAL A 108 7.06 11.12 -2.34
C VAL A 108 5.81 11.91 -1.96
N GLY A 109 5.97 13.22 -1.72
CA GLY A 109 4.86 14.11 -1.36
C GLY A 109 4.03 14.48 -2.59
N VAL A 110 2.74 14.14 -2.56
CA VAL A 110 1.80 14.35 -3.68
C VAL A 110 0.68 15.31 -3.26
N ARG A 111 0.41 16.31 -4.10
CA ARG A 111 -0.78 17.16 -4.00
C ARG A 111 -1.59 17.09 -5.27
N GLY A 112 -2.88 16.78 -5.13
CA GLY A 112 -3.74 16.49 -6.28
C GLY A 112 -3.19 15.31 -7.06
N LYS A 113 -2.70 15.54 -8.28
CA LYS A 113 -2.10 14.51 -9.15
C LYS A 113 -0.65 14.80 -9.52
N ARG A 114 0.06 15.60 -8.70
CA ARG A 114 1.43 16.04 -8.98
C ARG A 114 2.33 15.77 -7.77
N VAL A 115 3.53 15.29 -8.05
CA VAL A 115 4.61 15.25 -7.06
C VAL A 115 5.05 16.69 -6.79
N GLU A 116 5.08 17.08 -5.51
CA GLU A 116 5.50 18.42 -5.09
C GLU A 116 6.85 18.41 -4.38
N CYS A 117 7.14 17.35 -3.62
CA CYS A 117 8.38 17.26 -2.86
C CYS A 117 8.83 15.81 -2.68
N LEU A 118 10.11 15.66 -2.35
CA LEU A 118 10.70 14.42 -1.85
C LEU A 118 11.29 14.73 -0.47
N TRP A 119 10.96 13.91 0.52
CA TRP A 119 11.52 14.02 1.87
C TRP A 119 12.30 12.77 2.21
N PRO A 120 13.57 12.89 2.65
CA PRO A 120 14.34 11.72 3.04
C PRO A 120 13.79 11.13 4.34
N VAL A 121 13.73 9.80 4.42
CA VAL A 121 13.56 9.07 5.68
C VAL A 121 14.94 8.99 6.36
N ALA A 122 15.43 10.13 6.84
CA ALA A 122 16.82 10.28 7.26
C ALA A 122 17.25 9.35 8.40
N ALA A 123 16.29 8.84 9.19
CA ALA A 123 16.53 7.91 10.29
C ALA A 123 16.23 6.44 9.93
N ARG A 124 16.05 6.11 8.65
CA ARG A 124 15.79 4.73 8.20
C ARG A 124 16.87 3.77 8.72
N GLY A 125 16.47 2.67 9.33
CA GLY A 125 17.37 1.66 9.90
C GLY A 125 18.19 2.11 11.11
N ALA A 126 17.94 3.32 11.66
CA ALA A 126 18.58 3.80 12.87
C ALA A 126 17.93 3.19 14.13
N MET A 127 18.01 1.88 14.24
CA MET A 127 17.56 1.11 15.40
C MET A 127 18.66 1.13 16.47
N ALA A 128 18.34 1.66 17.65
CA ALA A 128 19.25 1.70 18.81
C ALA A 128 19.24 0.38 19.58
#